data_AF-A0AAP8TTD8-F1
#
_entry.id   AF-A0AAP8TTD8-F1
#
_cell.length_a   1.000
_cell.length_b   1.000
_cell.length_c   1.000
_cell.angle_alpha   90.00
_cell.angle_beta   90.00
_cell.angle_gamma   90.00
#
_symmetry.space_group_name_H-M   'P 1'
#
loop_
_entity.id
_entity.type
_entity.pdbx_description
1 polymer ?
#
loop_
_entity_poly.entity_id
_entity_poly.type
_entity_poly.pdbx_seq_one_letter_code
_entity_poly.pdbx_strand_id
1 'polypeptide(L)' 'MNGYIILFFLAGPIILAVSNLVLGPLSKKGIPFRIHFRAFMISSVIYLLCAGLLYYFVLRHQF' A
#
# COMPACT_ATOMS: atom_id res chain seq x y z
N MET A 1 1.98 21.41 -1.42
CA MET A 1 0.75 20.58 -1.46
C MET A 1 0.96 19.28 -2.21
N ASN A 2 1.54 19.28 -3.43
CA ASN A 2 1.81 18.05 -4.19
C ASN A 2 2.60 16.96 -3.42
N GLY A 3 3.56 17.34 -2.58
CA GLY A 3 4.31 16.37 -1.76
C GLY A 3 3.45 15.54 -0.79
N TYR A 4 2.40 16.14 -0.22
CA TYR A 4 1.50 15.44 0.72
C TYR A 4 0.59 14.45 -0.01
N ILE A 5 0.13 14.81 -1.21
CA ILE A 5 -0.66 13.91 -2.06
C ILE A 5 0.21 12.71 -2.48
N ILE A 6 1.46 12.95 -2.88
CA ILE A 6 2.41 11.88 -3.21
C ILE A 6 2.63 10.98 -1.99
N LEU A 7 2.89 11.55 -0.81
CA LEU A 7 3.04 10.79 0.44
C LEU A 7 1.79 9.98 0.78
N PHE A 8 0.59 10.50 0.56
CA PHE A 8 -0.67 9.77 0.77
C PHE A 8 -0.77 8.51 -0.10
N PHE A 9 -0.39 8.61 -1.38
CA PHE A 9 -0.36 7.46 -2.28
C PHE A 9 0.79 6.49 -2.00
N LEU A 10 1.94 6.98 -1.51
CA LEU A 10 3.14 6.16 -1.28
C LEU A 10 3.20 5.50 0.10
N ALA A 11 2.66 6.15 1.13
CA ALA A 11 2.77 5.68 2.51
C ALA A 11 2.12 4.31 2.71
N GLY A 12 0.92 4.10 2.16
CA GLY A 12 0.23 2.80 2.22
C GLY A 12 1.06 1.66 1.61
N PRO A 13 1.48 1.75 0.33
CA PRO A 13 2.34 0.75 -0.29
C PRO A 13 3.65 0.51 0.48
N ILE A 14 4.28 1.54 1.04
CA ILE A 14 5.51 1.38 1.84
C ILE A 14 5.22 0.56 3.11
N ILE A 15 4.16 0.88 3.85
CA ILE A 15 3.78 0.14 5.06
C ILE A 15 3.41 -1.31 4.73
N LEU A 16 2.68 -1.52 3.63
CA LEU A 16 2.29 -2.84 3.15
C LEU A 16 3.49 -3.67 2.68
N ALA A 17 4.49 -3.03 2.07
CA ALA A 17 5.75 -3.66 1.67
C ALA A 17 6.52 -4.14 2.91
N VAL A 18 6.69 -3.29 3.91
CA VAL A 18 7.36 -3.69 5.18
C VAL A 18 6.61 -4.84 5.84
N SER A 19 5.29 -4.74 5.94
CA SER A 19 4.46 -5.77 6.58
C SER A 19 4.50 -7.12 5.85
N ASN A 20 4.30 -7.12 4.53
CA ASN A 20 4.16 -8.36 3.77
C ASN A 20 5.47 -8.93 3.26
N LEU A 21 6.46 -8.11 2.89
CA LEU A 21 7.72 -8.54 2.27
C LEU A 21 8.88 -8.65 3.27
N VAL A 22 8.81 -7.94 4.41
CA VAL A 22 9.87 -7.98 5.43
C VAL A 22 9.38 -8.74 6.66
N LEU A 23 8.38 -8.22 7.36
CA LEU A 23 7.89 -8.81 8.62
C LEU A 23 7.24 -10.18 8.41
N GLY A 24 6.47 -10.35 7.34
CA GLY A 24 5.83 -11.60 6.99
C GLY A 24 6.80 -12.78 6.85
N PRO A 25 7.81 -12.70 5.94
CA PRO A 25 8.79 -13.76 5.74
C PRO A 25 9.67 -14.00 6.98
N LEU A 26 10.01 -12.95 7.73
CA LEU A 26 10.77 -13.08 8.98
C LEU A 26 9.99 -13.86 10.06
N SER A 27 8.68 -13.67 10.12
CA SER A 27 7.82 -14.28 11.14
C SER A 27 7.34 -15.69 10.75
N LYS A 28 7.18 -15.98 9.46
CA LYS A 28 6.61 -17.25 8.97
C LYS A 28 7.57 -17.96 8.01
N LYS A 29 8.60 -18.60 8.56
CA LYS A 29 9.68 -19.30 7.83
C LYS A 29 9.23 -20.44 6.89
N GLY A 30 7.99 -20.91 6.98
CA GLY A 30 7.45 -21.98 6.11
C GLY A 30 6.63 -21.50 4.91
N ILE A 31 6.36 -20.20 4.78
CA ILE A 31 5.52 -19.66 3.71
C ILE A 31 6.42 -19.17 2.55
N PRO A 32 6.20 -19.65 1.32
CA PRO A 32 6.96 -19.17 0.16
C PRO A 32 6.83 -17.65 -0.02
N PHE A 33 7.94 -16.98 -0.32
CA PHE A 33 7.98 -15.54 -0.56
C PHE A 33 6.99 -15.08 -1.64
N ARG A 34 6.67 -15.94 -2.63
CA ARG A 34 5.67 -15.65 -3.67
C ARG A 34 4.27 -15.36 -3.09
N ILE A 35 3.91 -15.98 -1.97
CA ILE A 35 2.62 -15.75 -1.30
C ILE A 35 2.62 -14.37 -0.64
N HIS A 36 3.70 -14.03 0.05
CA HIS A 36 3.95 -12.71 0.63
C HIS A 36 3.92 -11.60 -0.43
N PHE A 37 4.57 -11.83 -1.59
CA PHE A 37 4.55 -10.90 -2.71
C PHE A 37 3.15 -10.73 -3.32
N ARG A 38 2.39 -11.81 -3.49
CA ARG A 38 0.99 -11.72 -3.92
C ARG A 38 0.13 -10.94 -2.94
N ALA A 39 0.27 -11.19 -1.64
CA ALA A 39 -0.45 -10.46 -0.61
C ALA A 39 -0.13 -8.95 -0.65
N PHE A 40 1.15 -8.60 -0.79
CA PHE A 40 1.59 -7.22 -1.00
C PHE A 40 0.95 -6.57 -2.23
N MET A 41 0.97 -7.25 -3.38
CA MET A 41 0.40 -6.72 -4.62
C MET A 41 -1.10 -6.48 -4.49
N ILE A 42 -1.85 -7.46 -3.98
CA ILE A 42 -3.32 -7.34 -3.83
C ILE A 42 -3.66 -6.20 -2.88
N SER A 43 -3.03 -6.15 -1.71
CA SER A 43 -3.29 -5.11 -0.72
C SER A 43 -2.89 -3.71 -1.22
N SER A 44 -1.79 -3.59 -1.97
CA SER A 44 -1.37 -2.31 -2.57
C SER A 44 -2.33 -1.83 -3.64
N VAL A 45 -2.82 -2.73 -4.51
CA VAL A 45 -3.82 -2.38 -5.54
C VAL A 45 -5.12 -1.90 -4.88
N ILE A 46 -5.60 -2.62 -3.86
CA ILE A 46 -6.81 -2.21 -3.13
C ILE A 46 -6.60 -0.85 -2.47
N TYR A 47 -5.48 -0.64 -1.80
CA TYR A 47 -5.15 0.64 -1.17
C TYR A 47 -5.14 1.78 -2.20
N LEU A 48 -4.45 1.60 -3.34
CA LEU A 48 -4.33 2.63 -4.37
C LEU A 48 -5.66 2.95 -5.04
N LEU A 49 -6.54 1.96 -5.23
CA LEU A 49 -7.90 2.19 -5.71
C LEU A 49 -8.71 3.03 -4.71
N CYS A 50 -8.69 2.66 -3.42
CA CYS A 50 -9.37 3.44 -2.37
C CYS A 50 -8.80 4.85 -2.24
N ALA A 51 -7.47 4.99 -2.27
CA ALA A 51 -6.78 6.28 -2.23
C ALA A 51 -7.14 7.14 -3.45
N GLY A 52 -7.23 6.53 -4.64
CA GLY A 52 -7.65 7.22 -5.85
C GLY A 52 -9.10 7.72 -5.78
N LEU A 53 -10.01 6.90 -5.25
CA LEU A 53 -11.40 7.30 -5.01
C LEU A 53 -11.49 8.44 -3.99
N LEU A 54 -10.82 8.32 -2.85
CA LEU A 54 -10.76 9.38 -1.83
C LEU A 54 -10.17 10.68 -2.39
N TYR A 55 -9.12 10.55 -3.19
CA TYR A 55 -8.52 11.71 -3.85
C TYR A 55 -9.52 12.37 -4.80
N TYR A 56 -10.17 11.60 -5.66
CA TYR A 56 -11.11 12.12 -6.65
C TYR A 56 -12.35 12.77 -6.03
N PHE A 57 -12.95 12.13 -5.03
CA PHE A 57 -14.23 12.60 -4.44
C PHE A 57 -14.05 13.62 -3.33
N VAL A 58 -12.96 13.56 -2.56
CA VAL A 58 -12.80 14.37 -1.34
C VAL A 58 -11.65 15.37 -1.50
N LEU A 59 -10.42 14.89 -1.72
CA LEU A 59 -9.25 15.77 -1.64
C LEU A 59 -9.11 16.70 -2.86
N ARG A 60 -9.54 16.30 -4.05
CA ARG A 60 -9.44 17.11 -5.27
C ARG A 60 -10.24 18.42 -5.20
N HIS A 61 -11.28 18.49 -4.39
CA HIS A 61 -12.06 19.72 -4.20
C HIS A 61 -11.54 20.60 -3.06
N GLN A 62 -10.65 20.08 -2.21
CA GLN A 62 -10.09 20.80 -1.06
C GLN A 62 -8.69 21.36 -1.31
N PHE A 63 -8.02 20.94 -2.39
CA PHE A 63 -6.67 21.34 -2.78
C PHE A 63 -6.61 21.73 -4.25
#